data_AF-A0A7S9GGF9-F1
#
_entry.id   AF-A0A7S9GGF9-F1
#
_cell.length_a   1.000
_cell.length_b   1.000
_cell.length_c   1.000
_cell.angle_alpha   90.00
_cell.angle_beta   90.00
_cell.angle_gamma   90.00
#
_symmetry.space_group_name_H-M   'P 1'
#
loop_
_entity.id
_entity.type
_entity.pdbx_description
1 polymer ?
#
loop_
_entity_poly.entity_id
_entity_poly.type
_entity_poly.pdbx_seq_one_letter_code
_entity_poly.pdbx_strand_id
1 'polypeptide(L)'
;MSQSDPIRDNYYSKLQIADNANNWLFAIGALLSFAGLFVEQGSWPRAYTIVQVAFSLVAAGLFILGLFSRLYFFPRAENRRRQDFFSHAYKVPLSHEATDGYYNNRQVDPIRRLAAQTLENSLFTKRITLEMARRARCIAAAYLLIWLGCAISQRFDVGIIVAMAQVVLSEQIIARLIRLEWLRSQSEQVFEGLYSLFHTAPTDAAVFAATALHQLGIYEAAKVNAAMLLDSKVFERLNPTLSAEWSDIQITLKLASHP
;
A
#
# COMPACT_ATOMS: atom_id res chain seq x y z
N MET A 1 2.82 -19.60 -20.33
CA MET A 1 1.43 -19.11 -20.47
C MET A 1 1.47 -17.62 -20.15
N SER A 2 0.88 -16.76 -20.99
CA SER A 2 0.90 -15.31 -20.74
C SER A 2 0.00 -15.01 -19.54
N GLN A 3 0.59 -14.63 -18.41
CA GLN A 3 -0.18 -14.15 -17.26
C GLN A 3 -0.85 -12.83 -17.65
N SER A 4 -2.17 -12.75 -17.51
CA SER A 4 -2.96 -11.54 -17.81
C SER A 4 -3.61 -11.05 -16.52
N ASP A 5 -3.35 -9.80 -16.16
CA ASP A 5 -4.00 -9.13 -15.03
C ASP A 5 -4.71 -7.85 -15.51
N PRO A 6 -5.90 -7.97 -16.14
CA PRO A 6 -6.65 -6.82 -16.63
C PRO A 6 -7.07 -5.87 -15.50
N ILE A 7 -7.16 -6.35 -14.26
CA ILE A 7 -7.52 -5.52 -13.11
C ILE A 7 -6.38 -4.58 -12.76
N ARG A 8 -5.13 -5.07 -12.78
CA ARG A 8 -3.93 -4.24 -12.64
C ARG A 8 -3.90 -3.16 -13.73
N ASP A 9 -4.13 -3.55 -14.98
CA ASP A 9 -3.99 -2.66 -16.13
C ASP A 9 -5.13 -1.62 -16.23
N ASN A 10 -6.37 -1.98 -15.91
CA ASN A 10 -7.52 -1.09 -16.09
C ASN A 10 -7.82 -0.20 -14.87
N TYR A 11 -7.39 -0.60 -13.68
CA TYR A 11 -7.75 0.06 -12.41
C TYR A 11 -6.53 0.48 -11.59
N TYR A 12 -5.59 -0.42 -11.29
CA TYR A 12 -4.42 -0.06 -10.48
C TYR A 12 -3.45 0.87 -11.22
N SER A 13 -3.37 0.79 -12.55
CA SER A 13 -2.59 1.74 -13.38
C SER A 13 -3.05 3.19 -13.19
N LYS A 14 -4.36 3.43 -13.18
CA LYS A 14 -4.96 4.77 -12.97
C LYS A 14 -4.67 5.29 -11.57
N LEU A 15 -4.78 4.42 -10.58
CA LEU A 15 -4.41 4.72 -9.20
C LEU A 15 -2.91 5.02 -9.08
N GLN A 16 -2.05 4.32 -9.82
CA GLN A 16 -0.61 4.57 -9.84
C GLN A 16 -0.26 5.90 -10.52
N ILE A 17 -0.97 6.27 -11.59
CA ILE A 17 -0.84 7.59 -12.20
C ILE A 17 -1.23 8.69 -11.20
N ALA A 18 -2.33 8.52 -10.48
CA ALA A 18 -2.77 9.45 -9.45
C ALA A 18 -1.75 9.56 -8.29
N ASP A 19 -1.18 8.45 -7.81
CA ASP A 19 -0.14 8.46 -6.78
C ASP A 19 1.13 9.19 -7.25
N ASN A 20 1.55 8.94 -8.49
CA ASN A 20 2.69 9.63 -9.09
C ASN A 20 2.45 11.14 -9.23
N ALA A 21 1.27 11.55 -9.68
CA ALA A 21 0.89 12.96 -9.76
C ALA A 21 0.87 13.62 -8.37
N ASN A 22 0.40 12.91 -7.33
CA ASN A 22 0.42 13.38 -5.95
C ASN A 22 1.85 13.61 -5.45
N ASN A 23 2.77 12.69 -5.75
CA ASN A 23 4.20 12.82 -5.41
C ASN A 23 4.85 14.04 -6.10
N TRP A 24 4.52 14.29 -7.38
CA TRP A 24 5.02 15.47 -8.11
C TRP A 24 4.46 16.78 -7.56
N LEU A 25 3.16 16.85 -7.31
CA LEU A 25 2.54 18.02 -6.71
C LEU A 25 3.13 18.31 -5.32
N PHE A 26 3.43 17.27 -4.54
CA PHE A 26 4.08 17.42 -3.24
C PHE A 26 5.48 18.02 -3.38
N ALA A 27 6.28 17.53 -4.33
CA ALA A 27 7.61 18.07 -4.60
C ALA A 27 7.55 19.54 -5.06
N ILE A 28 6.62 19.89 -5.94
CA ILE A 28 6.41 21.28 -6.38
C ILE A 28 5.97 22.15 -5.21
N GLY A 29 5.04 21.67 -4.38
CA GLY A 29 4.57 22.38 -3.19
C GLY A 29 5.69 22.65 -2.19
N ALA A 30 6.54 21.65 -1.94
CA ALA A 30 7.74 21.82 -1.11
C ALA A 30 8.67 22.89 -1.68
N LEU A 31 8.97 22.84 -2.98
CA LEU A 31 9.82 23.84 -3.64
C LEU A 31 9.22 25.26 -3.54
N LEU A 32 7.91 25.41 -3.75
CA LEU A 32 7.23 26.70 -3.61
C LEU A 32 7.24 27.21 -2.17
N SER A 33 7.10 26.32 -1.18
CA SER A 33 7.22 26.68 0.23
C SER A 33 8.61 27.22 0.56
N PHE A 34 9.67 26.63 0.01
CA PHE A 34 11.02 27.17 0.17
C PHE A 34 11.22 28.48 -0.59
N ALA A 35 10.74 28.56 -1.85
CA ALA A 35 10.85 29.78 -2.66
C ALA A 35 10.18 30.99 -1.99
N GLY A 36 9.05 30.79 -1.31
CA GLY A 36 8.34 31.84 -0.57
C GLY A 36 9.16 32.47 0.56
N LEU A 37 10.16 31.77 1.10
CA LEU A 37 11.06 32.30 2.13
C LEU A 37 12.12 33.24 1.56
N PHE A 38 12.46 33.11 0.27
CA PHE A 38 13.46 33.95 -0.40
C PHE A 38 12.85 35.14 -1.15
N VAL A 39 11.53 35.17 -1.31
CA VAL A 39 10.81 36.26 -1.97
C VAL A 39 10.19 37.15 -0.91
N GLU A 40 10.88 38.23 -0.55
CA GLU A 40 10.35 39.19 0.41
C GLU A 40 9.16 39.99 -0.15
N GLN A 41 8.08 40.06 0.63
CA GLN A 41 6.87 40.80 0.27
C GLN A 41 7.14 42.30 0.05
N GLY A 42 8.06 42.90 0.82
CA GLY A 42 8.40 44.32 0.70
C GLY A 42 9.15 44.66 -0.58
N SER A 43 10.13 43.82 -0.94
CA SER A 43 11.02 44.04 -2.08
C SER A 43 10.36 43.62 -3.41
N TRP A 44 9.61 42.52 -3.42
CA TRP A 44 9.04 41.93 -4.63
C TRP A 44 7.57 41.49 -4.45
N PRO A 45 6.64 42.43 -4.21
CA PRO A 45 5.25 42.10 -3.84
C PRO A 45 4.53 41.24 -4.89
N ARG A 46 4.72 41.53 -6.19
CA ARG A 46 4.10 40.74 -7.27
C ARG A 46 4.61 39.30 -7.31
N ALA A 47 5.91 39.11 -7.17
CA ALA A 47 6.51 37.77 -7.17
C ALA A 47 6.04 36.97 -5.95
N TYR A 48 5.98 37.60 -4.77
CA TYR A 48 5.46 36.98 -3.56
C TYR A 48 4.03 36.50 -3.75
N THR A 49 3.14 37.35 -4.29
CA THR A 49 1.76 36.96 -4.58
C THR A 49 1.68 35.78 -5.55
N ILE A 50 2.48 35.76 -6.62
CA ILE A 50 2.50 34.65 -7.58
C ILE A 50 2.89 33.34 -6.90
N VAL A 51 3.95 33.35 -6.08
CA VAL A 51 4.40 32.16 -5.34
C VAL A 51 3.33 31.66 -4.38
N GLN A 52 2.69 32.54 -3.61
CA GLN A 52 1.64 32.17 -2.66
C GLN A 52 0.38 31.62 -3.35
N VAL A 53 -0.03 32.24 -4.47
CA VAL A 53 -1.16 31.74 -5.27
C VAL A 53 -0.82 30.37 -5.87
N ALA A 54 0.37 30.20 -6.44
CA ALA A 54 0.81 28.91 -6.97
C ALA A 54 0.85 27.82 -5.88
N PHE A 55 1.39 28.14 -4.70
CA PHE A 55 1.42 27.22 -3.56
C PHE A 55 0.00 26.81 -3.13
N SER A 56 -0.92 27.78 -3.07
CA SER A 56 -2.33 27.54 -2.72
C SER A 56 -3.03 26.63 -3.72
N LEU A 57 -2.79 26.83 -5.02
CA LEU A 57 -3.33 25.97 -6.08
C LEU A 57 -2.76 24.54 -6.01
N VAL A 58 -1.47 24.39 -5.73
CA VAL A 58 -0.83 23.08 -5.54
C VAL A 58 -1.41 22.37 -4.32
N ALA A 59 -1.58 23.08 -3.19
CA ALA A 59 -2.19 22.53 -1.99
C ALA A 59 -3.64 22.08 -2.23
N ALA A 60 -4.44 22.87 -2.94
CA ALA A 60 -5.79 22.49 -3.34
C ALA A 60 -5.79 21.26 -4.27
N GLY A 61 -4.86 21.21 -5.23
CA GLY A 61 -4.68 20.07 -6.13
C GLY A 61 -4.32 18.78 -5.38
N LEU A 62 -3.38 18.86 -4.43
CA LEU A 62 -3.01 17.75 -3.54
C LEU A 62 -4.22 17.21 -2.78
N PHE A 63 -5.00 18.12 -2.19
CA PHE A 63 -6.19 17.76 -1.42
C PHE A 63 -7.25 17.06 -2.30
N ILE A 64 -7.58 17.65 -3.45
CA ILE A 64 -8.58 17.09 -4.38
C ILE A 64 -8.11 15.73 -4.90
N LEU A 65 -6.86 15.63 -5.37
CA LEU A 65 -6.32 14.37 -5.89
C LEU A 65 -6.25 13.29 -4.80
N GLY A 66 -5.92 13.66 -3.56
CA GLY A 66 -5.96 12.78 -2.40
C GLY A 66 -7.36 12.23 -2.14
N LEU A 67 -8.39 13.08 -2.18
CA LEU A 67 -9.79 12.65 -2.05
C LEU A 67 -10.21 11.71 -3.19
N PHE A 68 -9.92 12.05 -4.45
CA PHE A 68 -10.23 11.18 -5.58
C PHE A 68 -9.50 9.83 -5.50
N SER A 69 -8.24 9.84 -5.09
CA SER A 69 -7.46 8.61 -4.91
C SER A 69 -8.10 7.72 -3.85
N ARG A 70 -8.47 8.29 -2.70
CA ARG A 70 -8.99 7.53 -1.55
C ARG A 70 -10.45 7.10 -1.70
N LEU A 71 -11.30 7.94 -2.28
CA LEU A 71 -12.74 7.72 -2.32
C LEU A 71 -13.23 7.14 -3.66
N TYR A 72 -12.46 7.31 -4.74
CA TYR A 72 -12.86 6.85 -6.07
C TYR A 72 -11.93 5.78 -6.64
N PHE A 73 -10.65 6.08 -6.83
CA PHE A 73 -9.73 5.16 -7.51
C PHE A 73 -9.44 3.91 -6.68
N PHE A 74 -9.06 4.08 -5.41
CA PHE A 74 -8.69 2.97 -4.53
C PHE A 74 -9.84 2.01 -4.27
N PRO A 75 -11.06 2.45 -3.87
CA PRO A 75 -12.17 1.54 -3.62
C PRO A 75 -12.59 0.79 -4.88
N ARG A 76 -12.53 1.43 -6.05
CA ARG A 76 -12.89 0.79 -7.32
C ARG A 76 -11.90 -0.30 -7.72
N ALA A 77 -10.59 -0.04 -7.57
CA ALA A 77 -9.55 -1.04 -7.84
C ALA A 77 -9.66 -2.24 -6.89
N GLU A 78 -9.79 -2.00 -5.58
CA GLU A 78 -9.95 -3.07 -4.59
C GLU A 78 -11.26 -3.83 -4.77
N ASN A 79 -12.35 -3.17 -5.16
CA ASN A 79 -13.62 -3.87 -5.39
C ASN A 79 -13.51 -4.88 -6.55
N ARG A 80 -12.81 -4.52 -7.63
CA ARG A 80 -12.55 -5.46 -8.73
C ARG A 80 -11.64 -6.59 -8.28
N ARG A 81 -10.58 -6.30 -7.54
CA ARG A 81 -9.68 -7.33 -7.00
C ARG A 81 -10.42 -8.30 -6.06
N ARG A 82 -11.33 -7.82 -5.21
CA ARG A 82 -12.17 -8.69 -4.37
C ARG A 82 -13.15 -9.53 -5.18
N GLN A 83 -13.80 -8.95 -6.20
CA GLN A 83 -14.68 -9.73 -7.09
C GLN A 83 -13.90 -10.89 -7.73
N ASP A 84 -12.69 -10.63 -8.21
CA ASP A 84 -11.83 -11.65 -8.81
C ASP A 84 -11.35 -12.70 -7.80
N PHE A 85 -10.96 -12.27 -6.60
CA PHE A 85 -10.61 -13.16 -5.47
C PHE A 85 -11.76 -14.12 -5.14
N PHE A 86 -12.96 -13.60 -4.89
CA PHE A 86 -14.12 -14.43 -4.57
C PHE A 86 -14.56 -15.30 -5.76
N SER A 87 -14.37 -14.81 -7.00
CA SER A 87 -14.68 -15.59 -8.19
C SER A 87 -13.83 -16.85 -8.26
N HIS A 88 -12.54 -16.75 -7.95
CA HIS A 88 -11.62 -17.89 -7.91
C HIS A 88 -11.86 -18.79 -6.69
N ALA A 89 -12.13 -18.21 -5.52
CA ALA A 89 -12.44 -18.95 -4.31
C ALA A 89 -13.68 -19.85 -4.47
N TYR A 90 -14.76 -19.32 -5.06
CA TYR A 90 -16.04 -20.02 -5.21
C TYR A 90 -16.29 -20.63 -6.59
N LYS A 91 -15.43 -20.35 -7.58
CA LYS A 91 -15.63 -20.72 -9.00
C LYS A 91 -16.94 -20.16 -9.58
N VAL A 92 -17.31 -18.95 -9.18
CA VAL A 92 -18.49 -18.23 -9.67
C VAL A 92 -18.04 -16.90 -10.26
N PRO A 93 -18.29 -16.61 -11.55
CA PRO A 93 -17.84 -15.37 -12.16
C PRO A 93 -18.62 -14.17 -11.61
N LEU A 94 -18.00 -13.38 -10.74
CA LEU A 94 -18.55 -12.12 -10.21
C LEU A 94 -18.16 -10.90 -11.06
N SER A 95 -17.24 -11.08 -12.01
CA SER A 95 -16.74 -10.06 -12.92
C SER A 95 -16.53 -10.67 -14.32
N HIS A 96 -16.63 -9.83 -15.34
CA HIS A 96 -16.29 -10.19 -16.73
C HIS A 96 -14.78 -10.06 -17.00
N GLU A 97 -14.07 -9.34 -16.14
CA GLU A 97 -12.61 -9.24 -16.11
C GLU A 97 -12.10 -10.22 -15.04
N ALA A 98 -11.38 -11.26 -15.46
CA ALA A 98 -10.78 -12.26 -14.59
C ALA A 98 -9.26 -12.31 -14.82
N THR A 99 -8.50 -12.53 -13.75
CA THR A 99 -7.05 -12.70 -13.85
C THR A 99 -6.68 -14.12 -14.27
N ASP A 100 -5.60 -14.26 -15.05
CA ASP A 100 -5.04 -15.57 -15.43
C ASP A 100 -3.66 -15.76 -14.80
N GLY A 101 -3.48 -16.90 -14.13
CA GLY A 101 -2.26 -17.25 -13.39
C GLY A 101 -2.20 -16.72 -11.95
N TYR A 102 -3.23 -16.00 -11.48
CA TYR A 102 -3.39 -15.56 -10.10
C TYR A 102 -4.46 -16.42 -9.39
N TYR A 103 -4.41 -16.54 -8.06
CA TYR A 103 -5.37 -17.32 -7.27
C TYR A 103 -5.53 -18.81 -7.66
N ASN A 104 -4.43 -19.46 -8.07
CA ASN A 104 -4.38 -20.82 -8.62
C ASN A 104 -4.42 -21.96 -7.55
N ASN A 105 -5.04 -21.71 -6.41
CA ASN A 105 -5.07 -22.66 -5.30
C ASN A 105 -5.98 -23.87 -5.61
N ARG A 106 -5.50 -25.09 -5.33
CA ARG A 106 -6.14 -26.36 -5.69
C ARG A 106 -7.13 -26.92 -4.65
N GLN A 107 -7.33 -26.25 -3.52
CA GLN A 107 -8.27 -26.70 -2.48
C GLN A 107 -9.68 -26.92 -3.04
N VAL A 108 -10.33 -28.02 -2.67
CA VAL A 108 -11.68 -28.35 -3.15
C VAL A 108 -12.74 -27.49 -2.45
N ASP A 109 -12.68 -27.44 -1.12
CA ASP A 109 -13.60 -26.65 -0.29
C ASP A 109 -13.39 -25.13 -0.51
N PRO A 110 -14.45 -24.35 -0.83
CA PRO A 110 -14.33 -22.92 -1.09
C PRO A 110 -13.75 -22.11 0.07
N ILE A 111 -14.09 -22.46 1.32
CA ILE A 111 -13.63 -21.73 2.51
C ILE A 111 -12.15 -22.00 2.77
N ARG A 112 -11.70 -23.25 2.63
CA ARG A 112 -10.27 -23.62 2.66
C ARG A 112 -9.51 -22.97 1.51
N ARG A 113 -10.08 -22.90 0.30
CA ARG A 113 -9.44 -22.22 -0.83
C ARG A 113 -9.26 -20.73 -0.55
N LEU A 114 -10.31 -20.08 -0.04
CA LEU A 114 -10.29 -18.68 0.38
C LEU A 114 -9.23 -18.45 1.46
N ALA A 115 -9.20 -19.28 2.51
CA ALA A 115 -8.20 -19.18 3.57
C ALA A 115 -6.77 -19.35 3.02
N ALA A 116 -6.55 -20.28 2.10
CA ALA A 116 -5.24 -20.51 1.51
C ALA A 116 -4.81 -19.37 0.57
N GLN A 117 -5.74 -18.81 -0.22
CA GLN A 117 -5.46 -17.61 -1.03
C GLN A 117 -5.16 -16.39 -0.15
N THR A 118 -5.89 -16.19 0.96
CA THR A 118 -5.59 -15.13 1.93
C THR A 118 -4.23 -15.34 2.60
N LEU A 119 -3.90 -16.59 2.94
CA LEU A 119 -2.59 -16.94 3.51
C LEU A 119 -1.45 -16.56 2.54
N GLU A 120 -1.57 -16.95 1.27
CA GLU A 120 -0.63 -16.55 0.21
C GLU A 120 -0.54 -15.02 0.07
N ASN A 121 -1.67 -14.35 -0.06
CA ASN A 121 -1.72 -12.89 -0.21
C ASN A 121 -1.07 -12.17 0.99
N SER A 122 -1.29 -12.67 2.20
CA SER A 122 -0.70 -12.13 3.43
C SER A 122 0.81 -12.35 3.51
N LEU A 123 1.32 -13.50 3.04
CA LEU A 123 2.76 -13.76 2.88
C LEU A 123 3.41 -12.74 1.94
N PHE A 124 2.82 -12.58 0.75
CA PHE A 124 3.33 -11.65 -0.25
C PHE A 124 3.29 -10.21 0.29
N THR A 125 2.17 -9.82 0.89
CA THR A 125 1.99 -8.47 1.41
C THR A 125 2.97 -8.17 2.55
N LYS A 126 3.15 -9.07 3.54
CA LYS A 126 4.09 -8.83 4.65
C LYS A 126 5.54 -8.70 4.18
N ARG A 127 5.95 -9.49 3.17
CA ARG A 127 7.32 -9.47 2.63
C ARG A 127 7.59 -8.24 1.75
N ILE A 128 6.65 -7.87 0.88
CA ILE A 128 6.76 -6.69 0.02
C ILE A 128 6.75 -5.41 0.86
N THR A 129 5.81 -5.31 1.80
CA THR A 129 5.72 -4.14 2.69
C THR A 129 6.95 -4.00 3.58
N LEU A 130 7.57 -5.10 4.05
CA LEU A 130 8.85 -5.04 4.77
C LEU A 130 9.95 -4.40 3.92
N GLU A 131 10.08 -4.81 2.67
CA GLU A 131 11.11 -4.30 1.77
C GLU A 131 10.87 -2.82 1.40
N MET A 132 9.61 -2.45 1.15
CA MET A 132 9.22 -1.04 0.98
C MET A 132 9.49 -0.23 2.27
N ALA A 133 9.24 -0.81 3.44
CA ALA A 133 9.41 -0.15 4.73
C ALA A 133 10.88 0.15 5.02
N ARG A 134 11.81 -0.77 4.71
CA ARG A 134 13.25 -0.50 4.82
C ARG A 134 13.65 0.76 4.08
N ARG A 135 13.19 0.90 2.83
CA ARG A 135 13.47 2.09 2.02
C ARG A 135 12.82 3.34 2.61
N ALA A 136 11.56 3.25 3.03
CA ALA A 136 10.84 4.36 3.65
C ALA A 136 11.48 4.81 4.98
N ARG A 137 11.96 3.88 5.81
CA ARG A 137 12.69 4.17 7.06
C ARG A 137 13.97 4.94 6.78
N CYS A 138 14.77 4.49 5.81
CA CYS A 138 16.02 5.18 5.45
C CYS A 138 15.74 6.61 4.97
N ILE A 139 14.73 6.80 4.12
CA ILE A 139 14.33 8.12 3.63
C ILE A 139 13.85 9.00 4.78
N ALA A 140 12.89 8.52 5.59
CA ALA A 140 12.35 9.27 6.71
C ALA A 140 13.44 9.64 7.75
N ALA A 141 14.35 8.70 8.05
CA ALA A 141 15.47 8.96 8.95
C ALA A 141 16.41 10.02 8.39
N ALA A 142 16.77 9.97 7.11
CA ALA A 142 17.62 10.97 6.47
C ALA A 142 16.97 12.37 6.55
N TYR A 143 15.70 12.49 6.16
CA TYR A 143 14.95 13.76 6.24
C TYR A 143 14.83 14.28 7.67
N LEU A 144 14.55 13.41 8.63
CA LEU A 144 14.45 13.78 10.05
C LEU A 144 15.79 14.28 10.60
N LEU A 145 16.89 13.59 10.29
CA LEU A 145 18.23 13.99 10.74
C LEU A 145 18.67 15.33 10.13
N ILE A 146 18.39 15.54 8.84
CA ILE A 146 18.66 16.82 8.17
C ILE A 146 17.86 17.94 8.84
N TRP A 147 16.56 17.74 9.08
CA TRP A 147 15.72 18.73 9.75
C TRP A 147 16.18 19.02 11.19
N LEU A 148 16.48 17.99 11.99
CA LEU A 148 16.99 18.18 13.36
C LEU A 148 18.34 18.91 13.37
N GLY A 149 19.24 18.58 12.44
CA GLY A 149 20.51 19.28 12.29
C GLY A 149 20.34 20.76 11.96
N CYS A 150 19.39 21.10 11.08
CA CYS A 150 19.02 22.48 10.79
C CYS A 150 18.37 23.18 11.99
N ALA A 151 17.49 22.49 12.73
CA ALA A 151 16.78 23.06 13.87
C ALA A 151 17.70 23.36 15.07
N ILE A 152 18.71 22.53 15.31
CA ILE A 152 19.71 22.73 16.37
C ILE A 152 20.71 23.83 15.97
N SER A 153 20.96 23.99 14.68
CA SER A 153 21.86 25.02 14.18
C SER A 153 21.20 26.40 14.24
N GLN A 154 21.75 27.30 15.04
CA GLN A 154 21.30 28.70 15.15
C GLN A 154 21.50 29.52 13.86
N ARG A 155 21.96 28.90 12.77
CA ARG A 155 22.27 29.56 11.50
C ARG A 155 21.07 29.66 10.55
N PHE A 156 20.04 28.85 10.76
CA PHE A 156 18.89 28.80 9.87
C PHE A 156 17.75 29.68 10.39
N ASP A 157 17.11 30.38 9.46
CA ASP A 157 15.89 31.11 9.76
C ASP A 157 14.77 30.16 10.22
N VAL A 158 13.97 30.62 11.18
CA VAL A 158 12.87 29.81 11.76
C VAL A 158 11.86 29.40 10.69
N GLY A 159 11.61 30.25 9.69
CA GLY A 159 10.74 29.94 8.56
C GLY A 159 11.24 28.76 7.73
N ILE A 160 12.55 28.63 7.53
CA ILE A 160 13.16 27.48 6.83
C ILE A 160 12.95 26.20 7.65
N ILE A 161 13.16 26.26 8.97
CA ILE A 161 12.98 25.11 9.86
C ILE A 161 11.51 24.64 9.85
N VAL A 162 10.56 25.57 9.83
CA VAL A 162 9.12 25.28 9.75
C VAL A 162 8.75 24.67 8.39
N ALA A 163 9.22 25.24 7.28
CA ALA A 163 8.97 24.68 5.95
C ALA A 163 9.53 23.26 5.80
N MET A 164 10.74 23.01 6.34
CA MET A 164 11.30 21.66 6.41
C MET A 164 10.43 20.73 7.26
N ALA A 165 9.95 21.18 8.43
CA ALA A 165 9.08 20.37 9.27
C ALA A 165 7.79 19.96 8.54
N GLN A 166 7.18 20.85 7.76
CA GLN A 166 6.00 20.55 6.95
C GLN A 166 6.27 19.43 5.93
N VAL A 167 7.45 19.42 5.31
CA VAL A 167 7.86 18.36 4.38
C VAL A 167 8.09 17.05 5.13
N VAL A 168 8.85 17.07 6.24
CA VAL A 168 9.18 15.86 7.01
C VAL A 168 7.94 15.21 7.63
N LEU A 169 7.06 16.03 8.23
CA LEU A 169 5.83 15.58 8.88
C LEU A 169 4.67 15.39 7.91
N SER A 170 4.91 15.54 6.60
CA SER A 170 3.88 15.35 5.58
C SER A 170 3.35 13.92 5.53
N GLU A 171 2.20 13.78 4.89
CA GLU A 171 1.60 12.48 4.65
C GLU A 171 2.52 11.56 3.81
N GLN A 172 3.31 12.14 2.93
CA GLN A 172 4.14 11.48 1.93
C GLN A 172 5.39 10.81 2.52
N ILE A 173 5.83 11.23 3.71
CA ILE A 173 7.02 10.69 4.40
C ILE A 173 6.62 9.89 5.63
N ILE A 174 6.30 10.56 6.75
CA ILE A 174 6.08 9.87 8.03
C ILE A 174 4.76 9.11 8.05
N ALA A 175 3.65 9.72 7.60
CA ALA A 175 2.37 9.02 7.64
C ALA A 175 2.37 7.79 6.71
N ARG A 176 3.01 7.91 5.53
CA ARG A 176 3.24 6.78 4.63
C ARG A 176 4.05 5.66 5.30
N LEU A 177 5.13 5.98 6.01
CA LEU A 177 5.91 4.99 6.76
C LEU A 177 5.05 4.29 7.83
N ILE A 178 4.29 5.04 8.62
CA ILE A 178 3.42 4.49 9.67
C ILE A 178 2.37 3.53 9.07
N ARG A 179 1.68 3.94 8.00
CA ARG A 179 0.70 3.10 7.32
C ARG A 179 1.32 1.81 6.76
N LEU A 180 2.55 1.90 6.25
CA LEU A 180 3.26 0.76 5.70
C LEU A 180 3.66 -0.24 6.77
N GLU A 181 4.17 0.22 7.92
CA GLU A 181 4.45 -0.65 9.07
C GLU A 181 3.19 -1.29 9.62
N TRP A 182 2.11 -0.51 9.71
CA TRP A 182 0.84 -1.03 10.17
C TRP A 182 0.31 -2.11 9.24
N LEU A 183 0.29 -1.89 7.91
CA LEU A 183 -0.12 -2.90 6.94
C LEU A 183 0.76 -4.16 7.00
N ARG A 184 2.07 -3.98 7.19
CA ARG A 184 3.01 -5.09 7.37
C ARG A 184 2.64 -5.93 8.60
N SER A 185 2.46 -5.28 9.74
CA SER A 185 2.12 -5.95 11.00
C SER A 185 0.77 -6.66 10.91
N GLN A 186 -0.26 -6.03 10.33
CA GLN A 186 -1.55 -6.67 10.12
C GLN A 186 -1.45 -7.89 9.20
N SER A 187 -0.67 -7.79 8.12
CA SER A 187 -0.48 -8.90 7.18
C SER A 187 0.29 -10.06 7.81
N GLU A 188 1.26 -9.76 8.68
CA GLU A 188 1.98 -10.76 9.45
C GLU A 188 1.06 -11.48 10.44
N GLN A 189 0.22 -10.75 11.19
CA GLN A 189 -0.77 -11.34 12.09
C GLN A 189 -1.75 -12.27 11.35
N VAL A 190 -2.27 -11.83 10.19
CA VAL A 190 -3.16 -12.65 9.35
C VAL A 190 -2.45 -13.91 8.88
N PHE A 191 -1.21 -13.78 8.43
CA PHE A 191 -0.41 -14.93 7.99
C PHE A 191 -0.26 -15.95 9.11
N GLU A 192 0.21 -15.53 10.28
CA GLU A 192 0.42 -16.44 11.41
C GLU A 192 -0.90 -17.08 11.88
N GLY A 193 -1.99 -16.30 11.90
CA GLY A 193 -3.32 -16.79 12.24
C GLY A 193 -3.84 -17.87 11.28
N LEU A 194 -3.69 -17.65 9.97
CA LEU A 194 -4.10 -18.63 8.95
C LEU A 194 -3.15 -19.83 8.88
N TYR A 195 -1.84 -19.61 9.06
CA TYR A 195 -0.86 -20.69 9.12
C TYR A 195 -1.18 -21.65 10.28
N SER A 196 -1.44 -21.09 11.47
CA SER A 196 -1.87 -21.84 12.65
C SER A 196 -3.20 -22.56 12.42
N LEU A 197 -4.17 -21.93 11.76
CA LEU A 197 -5.45 -22.56 11.42
C LEU A 197 -5.28 -23.80 10.55
N PHE A 198 -4.42 -23.74 9.51
CA PHE A 198 -4.13 -24.89 8.67
C PHE A 198 -3.29 -25.96 9.38
N HIS A 199 -2.40 -25.55 10.28
CA HIS A 199 -1.56 -26.48 11.04
C HIS A 199 -2.37 -27.27 12.08
N THR A 200 -3.24 -26.58 12.83
CA THR A 200 -4.11 -27.21 13.83
C THR A 200 -5.27 -27.99 13.20
N ALA A 201 -5.73 -27.55 12.02
CA ALA A 201 -6.77 -28.20 11.23
C ALA A 201 -7.98 -28.64 12.08
N PRO A 202 -8.71 -27.69 12.71
CA PRO A 202 -9.83 -28.01 13.57
C PRO A 202 -10.84 -28.90 12.85
N THR A 203 -11.34 -29.91 13.55
CA THR A 203 -12.31 -30.88 13.02
C THR A 203 -13.69 -30.25 12.81
N ASP A 204 -14.01 -29.21 13.58
CA ASP A 204 -15.24 -28.44 13.42
C ASP A 204 -15.12 -27.46 12.24
N ALA A 205 -15.91 -27.73 11.20
CA ALA A 205 -15.97 -26.92 9.99
C ALA A 205 -16.47 -25.48 10.26
N ALA A 206 -17.35 -25.27 11.24
CA ALA A 206 -17.84 -23.94 11.60
C ALA A 206 -16.75 -23.11 12.25
N VAL A 207 -15.94 -23.72 13.13
CA VAL A 207 -14.76 -23.07 13.73
C VAL A 207 -13.76 -22.69 12.64
N PHE A 208 -13.44 -23.62 11.72
CA PHE A 208 -12.54 -23.32 10.60
C PHE A 208 -13.05 -22.13 9.77
N ALA A 209 -14.32 -22.16 9.39
CA ALA A 209 -14.92 -21.13 8.56
C ALA A 209 -14.96 -19.76 9.26
N ALA A 210 -15.34 -19.72 10.53
CA ALA A 210 -15.37 -18.49 11.32
C ALA A 210 -13.97 -17.87 11.42
N THR A 211 -12.94 -18.66 11.70
CA THR A 211 -11.56 -18.16 11.77
C THR A 211 -11.06 -17.71 10.41
N ALA A 212 -11.30 -18.47 9.33
CA ALA A 212 -10.90 -18.10 7.98
C ALA A 212 -11.52 -16.76 7.54
N LEU A 213 -12.83 -16.59 7.76
CA LEU A 213 -13.55 -15.37 7.42
C LEU A 213 -13.13 -14.18 8.30
N HIS A 214 -12.85 -14.41 9.58
CA HIS A 214 -12.32 -13.39 10.48
C HIS A 214 -10.96 -12.87 9.98
N GLN A 215 -10.04 -13.77 9.63
CA GLN A 215 -8.72 -13.40 9.12
C GLN A 215 -8.80 -12.70 7.75
N LEU A 216 -9.68 -13.15 6.85
CA LEU A 216 -9.97 -12.43 5.61
C LEU A 216 -10.49 -11.02 5.89
N GLY A 217 -11.42 -10.87 6.84
CA GLY A 217 -11.96 -9.57 7.23
C GLY A 217 -10.88 -8.60 7.72
N ILE A 218 -9.97 -9.07 8.59
CA ILE A 218 -8.82 -8.29 9.05
C ILE A 218 -7.92 -7.90 7.87
N TYR A 219 -7.61 -8.84 6.98
CA TYR A 219 -6.75 -8.60 5.83
C TYR A 219 -7.32 -7.54 4.87
N GLU A 220 -8.58 -7.69 4.47
CA GLU A 220 -9.24 -6.75 3.56
C GLU A 220 -9.43 -5.38 4.20
N ALA A 221 -9.80 -5.32 5.49
CA ALA A 221 -9.86 -4.06 6.23
C ALA A 221 -8.48 -3.38 6.31
N ALA A 222 -7.42 -4.14 6.54
CA ALA A 222 -6.06 -3.61 6.59
C ALA A 222 -5.64 -3.01 5.26
N LYS A 223 -5.88 -3.71 4.15
CA LYS A 223 -5.59 -3.20 2.80
C LYS A 223 -6.33 -1.90 2.49
N VAL A 224 -7.64 -1.87 2.78
CA VAL A 224 -8.47 -0.69 2.52
C VAL A 224 -8.07 0.50 3.38
N ASN A 225 -7.81 0.28 4.67
CA ASN A 225 -7.42 1.35 5.59
C ASN A 225 -6.03 1.91 5.30
N ALA A 226 -5.07 1.03 4.96
CA ALA A 226 -3.74 1.47 4.57
C ALA A 226 -3.80 2.32 3.29
N ALA A 227 -4.70 1.98 2.35
CA ALA A 227 -4.87 2.67 1.07
C ALA A 227 -3.54 2.86 0.31
N MET A 228 -2.67 1.85 0.37
CA MET A 228 -1.33 1.88 -0.23
C MET A 228 -1.23 0.95 -1.42
N LEU A 229 -0.60 1.44 -2.48
CA LEU A 229 -0.14 0.61 -3.58
C LEU A 229 1.13 -0.14 -3.18
N LEU A 230 1.16 -1.45 -3.42
CA LEU A 230 2.40 -2.21 -3.38
C LEU A 230 3.27 -1.85 -4.59
N ASP A 231 4.57 -1.73 -4.36
CA ASP A 231 5.53 -1.40 -5.42
C ASP A 231 5.67 -2.58 -6.38
N SER A 232 5.33 -2.38 -7.66
CA SER A 232 5.36 -3.41 -8.69
C SER A 232 6.77 -3.94 -8.96
N LYS A 233 7.79 -3.10 -8.87
CA LYS A 233 9.19 -3.51 -9.07
C LYS A 233 9.66 -4.36 -7.89
N VAL A 234 9.24 -4.02 -6.67
CA VAL A 234 9.52 -4.84 -5.48
C VAL A 234 8.79 -6.19 -5.60
N PHE A 235 7.52 -6.18 -6.01
CA PHE A 235 6.76 -7.41 -6.27
C PHE A 235 7.46 -8.30 -7.30
N GLU A 236 7.76 -7.78 -8.49
CA GLU A 236 8.39 -8.55 -9.58
C GLU A 236 9.74 -9.12 -9.16
N ARG A 237 10.54 -8.37 -8.39
CA ARG A 237 11.82 -8.83 -7.86
C ARG A 237 11.68 -9.95 -6.82
N LEU A 238 10.70 -9.86 -5.93
CA LEU A 238 10.50 -10.83 -4.84
C LEU A 238 9.67 -12.04 -5.29
N ASN A 239 8.89 -11.93 -6.36
CA ASN A 239 7.93 -12.94 -6.80
C ASN A 239 8.54 -14.35 -6.96
N PRO A 240 9.72 -14.55 -7.58
CA PRO A 240 10.30 -15.89 -7.70
C PRO A 240 10.60 -16.54 -6.34
N THR A 241 11.22 -15.78 -5.43
CA THR A 241 11.56 -16.27 -4.08
C THR A 241 10.30 -16.54 -3.25
N LEU A 242 9.31 -15.66 -3.30
CA LEU A 242 8.07 -15.81 -2.54
C LEU A 242 7.20 -16.95 -3.08
N SER A 243 7.20 -17.18 -4.40
CA SER A 243 6.49 -18.31 -5.00
C SER A 243 7.11 -19.65 -4.58
N ALA A 244 8.44 -19.70 -4.43
CA ALA A 244 9.14 -20.87 -3.90
C ALA A 244 8.80 -21.07 -2.41
N GLU A 245 8.88 -20.02 -1.59
CA GLU A 245 8.49 -20.06 -0.16
C GLU A 245 7.03 -20.51 0.00
N TRP A 246 6.13 -20.03 -0.85
CA TRP A 246 4.73 -20.46 -0.86
C TRP A 246 4.58 -21.93 -1.20
N SER A 247 5.33 -22.44 -2.18
CA SER A 247 5.31 -23.86 -2.55
C SER A 247 5.74 -24.74 -1.37
N ASP A 248 6.78 -24.33 -0.62
CA ASP A 248 7.23 -25.03 0.57
C ASP A 248 6.17 -25.02 1.69
N ILE A 249 5.48 -23.90 1.87
CA ILE A 249 4.35 -23.79 2.82
C ILE A 249 3.20 -24.70 2.42
N GLN A 250 2.86 -24.77 1.13
CA GLN A 250 1.81 -25.66 0.63
C GLN A 250 2.13 -27.14 0.92
N ILE A 251 3.39 -27.54 0.75
CA ILE A 251 3.86 -28.89 1.07
C ILE A 251 3.75 -29.14 2.58
N THR A 252 4.28 -28.21 3.38
CA THR A 252 4.30 -28.30 4.86
C THR A 252 2.90 -28.43 5.45
N LEU A 253 1.97 -27.61 4.95
CA LEU A 253 0.57 -27.58 5.40
C LEU A 253 -0.34 -28.56 4.65
N LYS A 254 0.22 -29.40 3.76
CA LYS A 254 -0.54 -30.40 2.98
C LYS A 254 -1.72 -29.80 2.20
N LEU A 255 -1.54 -28.58 1.68
CA LEU A 255 -2.58 -27.83 0.97
C LEU A 255 -2.88 -28.38 -0.43
N ALA A 256 -2.03 -29.26 -0.97
CA ALA A 256 -2.21 -29.87 -2.28
C ALA A 256 -2.76 -31.31 -2.23
N SER A 257 -2.96 -31.89 -1.04
CA SER A 257 -3.08 -33.36 -0.86
C SER A 257 -4.42 -33.87 -0.33
N HIS A 258 -5.51 -33.13 -0.48
CA HIS A 258 -6.85 -33.67 -0.20
C HIS A 258 -7.70 -33.67 -1.48
N PRO A 259 -7.74 -34.79 -2.23
CA PRO A 259 -8.85 -35.08 -3.13
C PRO A 259 -10.16 -35.25 -2.34
#